data_AF-A0AAV2G089-F1
#
_entry.id   AF-A0AAV2G089-F1
#
_cell.length_a   1.000
_cell.length_b   1.000
_cell.length_c   1.000
_cell.angle_alpha   90.00
_cell.angle_beta   90.00
_cell.angle_gamma   90.00
#
_symmetry.space_group_name_H-M   'P 1'
#
loop_
_entity.id
_entity.type
_entity.pdbx_description
1 polymer ?
#
loop_
_entity_poly.entity_id
_entity_poly.type
_entity_poly.pdbx_seq_one_letter_code
_entity_poly.pdbx_strand_id
1 'polypeptide(L)'
;MLSIHVVDQGLIAWTFAERGAGVEVTRDEEDGYYSSESVAESVRAVVEEKSGRRYRDKTKEMRVAVFGNTAVFWGMASATGEKNRVRREG
;
A
#
# COMPACT_ATOMS: atom_id res chain seq x y z
N MET A 1 -12.87 -19.86 9.41
CA MET A 1 -13.25 -18.44 9.63
C MET A 1 -12.24 -17.61 8.85
N LEU A 2 -12.66 -16.98 7.75
CA LEU A 2 -11.77 -16.10 6.98
C LEU A 2 -11.43 -14.89 7.85
N SER A 3 -10.14 -14.59 7.98
CA SER A 3 -9.66 -13.46 8.76
C SER A 3 -10.19 -12.16 8.16
N ILE A 4 -10.71 -11.26 9.00
CA ILE A 4 -11.22 -9.92 8.64
C ILE A 4 -10.25 -9.14 7.72
N HIS A 5 -8.94 -9.38 7.85
CA HIS A 5 -7.86 -8.77 7.07
C HIS A 5 -7.83 -9.11 5.57
N VAL A 6 -8.53 -10.14 5.11
CA VAL A 6 -8.62 -10.46 3.67
C VAL A 6 -9.77 -9.67 3.03
N VAL A 7 -10.77 -9.31 3.81
CA VAL A 7 -12.00 -8.68 3.32
C VAL A 7 -11.80 -7.18 3.06
N ASP A 8 -10.94 -6.52 3.83
CA ASP A 8 -10.70 -5.07 3.70
C ASP A 8 -9.65 -4.71 2.65
N GLN A 9 -8.70 -5.60 2.35
CA GLN A 9 -7.58 -5.31 1.44
C GLN A 9 -8.03 -4.85 0.05
N GLY A 10 -9.07 -5.46 -0.52
CA GLY A 10 -9.61 -5.05 -1.83
C GLY A 10 -10.18 -3.63 -1.80
N LEU A 11 -10.96 -3.30 -0.77
CA LEU A 11 -11.54 -1.96 -0.59
C LEU A 11 -10.47 -0.90 -0.32
N ILE A 12 -9.44 -1.24 0.47
CA ILE A 12 -8.30 -0.37 0.71
C ILE A 12 -7.56 -0.10 -0.60
N ALA A 13 -7.20 -1.15 -1.36
CA ALA A 13 -6.49 -1.00 -2.62
C ALA A 13 -7.26 -0.12 -3.62
N TRP A 14 -8.56 -0.35 -3.77
CA TRP A 14 -9.43 0.46 -4.62
C TRP A 14 -9.46 1.93 -4.18
N THR A 15 -9.59 2.19 -2.87
CA THR A 15 -9.59 3.56 -2.33
C THR A 15 -8.27 4.30 -2.63
N PHE A 16 -7.13 3.61 -2.58
CA PHE A 16 -5.83 4.21 -2.92
C PHE A 16 -5.72 4.53 -4.42
N ALA A 17 -6.23 3.65 -5.28
CA ALA A 17 -6.28 3.86 -6.72
C ALA A 17 -7.18 5.05 -7.08
N GLU A 18 -8.41 5.11 -6.55
CA GLU A 18 -9.34 6.22 -6.78
C GLU A 18 -8.77 7.57 -6.34
N ARG A 19 -8.07 7.60 -5.20
CA ARG A 19 -7.45 8.82 -4.68
C ARG A 19 -6.18 9.23 -5.43
N GLY A 20 -5.72 8.42 -6.39
CA GLY A 20 -4.47 8.65 -7.11
C GLY A 20 -3.23 8.52 -6.23
N ALA A 21 -3.31 7.75 -5.14
CA ALA A 21 -2.20 7.44 -4.24
C ALA A 21 -1.61 6.04 -4.50
N GLY A 22 -2.12 5.34 -5.51
CA GLY A 22 -1.64 4.04 -5.97
C GLY A 22 -2.15 3.76 -7.38
N VAL A 23 -1.65 2.66 -7.96
CA VAL A 23 -2.14 2.10 -9.22
C VAL A 23 -2.62 0.69 -8.91
N GLU A 24 -3.83 0.36 -9.38
CA GLU A 24 -4.35 -0.99 -9.29
C GLU A 24 -3.68 -1.86 -10.35
N VAL A 25 -3.25 -3.05 -9.96
CA VAL A 25 -2.70 -4.02 -10.91
C VAL A 25 -3.83 -4.55 -11.77
N THR A 26 -3.66 -4.50 -13.09
CA THR A 26 -4.61 -5.10 -14.02
C THR A 26 -4.67 -6.61 -13.77
N ARG A 27 -5.89 -7.11 -13.58
CA ARG A 27 -6.17 -8.53 -13.36
C ARG A 27 -6.72 -9.09 -14.66
N ASP A 28 -6.40 -10.35 -14.91
CA ASP A 28 -7.01 -11.08 -16.02
C ASP A 28 -8.51 -11.26 -15.73
N GLU A 29 -9.37 -10.93 -16.71
CA GLU A 29 -10.83 -10.98 -16.53
C GLU A 29 -11.40 -12.41 -16.62
N GLU A 30 -10.65 -13.36 -17.19
CA GLU A 30 -11.08 -14.74 -17.37
C GLU A 30 -10.84 -15.57 -16.11
N ASP A 31 -9.65 -15.45 -15.52
CA ASP A 31 -9.24 -16.26 -14.37
C ASP A 31 -9.08 -15.46 -13.05
N GLY A 32 -9.08 -14.13 -13.13
CA GLY A 32 -8.95 -13.24 -11.97
C GLY A 32 -7.54 -13.15 -11.38
N TYR A 33 -6.54 -13.79 -12.01
CA TYR A 33 -5.17 -13.79 -11.54
C TYR A 33 -4.38 -12.57 -12.04
N TYR A 34 -3.28 -12.29 -11.34
CA TYR A 34 -2.32 -11.27 -11.72
C TYR A 34 -1.12 -11.95 -12.40
N SER A 35 -0.81 -11.54 -13.63
CA SER A 35 0.40 -11.99 -14.31
C SER A 35 1.63 -11.24 -13.78
N SER A 36 2.80 -11.86 -13.82
CA SER A 36 4.05 -11.17 -13.46
C SER A 36 4.32 -9.94 -14.31
N GLU A 37 3.85 -9.95 -15.57
CA GLU A 37 3.94 -8.81 -16.48
C GLU A 37 3.08 -7.63 -16.01
N SER A 38 1.80 -7.87 -15.71
CA SER A 38 0.88 -6.83 -15.21
C SER A 38 1.38 -6.15 -13.92
N VAL A 39 1.97 -6.94 -13.03
CA VAL A 39 2.60 -6.43 -11.80
C VAL A 39 3.81 -5.57 -12.15
N ALA A 40 4.70 -6.05 -13.03
CA ALA A 40 5.91 -5.33 -13.41
C ALA A 40 5.59 -3.99 -14.11
N GLU A 41 4.57 -3.96 -14.97
CA GLU A 41 4.07 -2.73 -15.59
C GLU A 41 3.56 -1.72 -14.57
N SER A 42 2.72 -2.17 -13.62
CA SER A 42 2.18 -1.32 -12.56
C SER A 42 3.30 -0.71 -11.70
N VAL A 43 4.33 -1.51 -11.38
CA VAL A 43 5.50 -1.04 -10.64
C VAL A 43 6.28 0.00 -11.44
N ARG A 44 6.56 -0.26 -12.73
CA ARG A 44 7.26 0.71 -13.60
C ARG A 44 6.51 2.03 -13.73
N ALA A 45 5.19 1.97 -13.90
CA ALA A 45 4.33 3.16 -13.99
C ALA A 45 4.43 4.05 -12.75
N VAL A 46 4.55 3.47 -11.56
CA VAL A 46 4.67 4.23 -10.30
C VAL A 46 6.10 4.68 -10.02
N VAL A 47 7.10 3.88 -10.33
CA VAL A 47 8.48 4.09 -9.87
C VAL A 47 9.32 4.83 -10.92
N GLU A 48 9.30 4.36 -12.16
CA GLU A 48 10.24 4.76 -13.21
C GLU A 48 9.68 5.86 -14.10
N GLU A 49 8.40 5.77 -14.45
CA GLU A 49 7.81 6.73 -15.37
C GLU A 49 7.66 8.14 -14.76
N LYS A 50 7.79 9.15 -15.62
CA LYS A 50 7.53 10.55 -15.23
C LYS A 50 6.08 10.76 -14.77
N SER A 51 5.15 10.02 -15.38
CA SER A 51 3.73 9.94 -15.00
C SER A 51 3.57 9.49 -13.53
N GLY A 52 4.43 8.58 -13.06
CA GLY A 52 4.49 8.05 -11.70
C GLY A 52 4.65 9.09 -10.59
N ARG A 53 5.20 10.27 -10.93
CA ARG A 53 5.39 11.37 -9.97
C ARG A 53 4.09 11.78 -9.29
N ARG A 54 2.97 11.81 -10.04
CA ARG A 54 1.66 12.21 -9.48
C ARG A 54 1.25 11.33 -8.31
N TYR A 55 1.47 10.03 -8.42
CA TYR A 55 1.10 9.06 -7.39
C TYR A 55 1.98 9.23 -6.16
N ARG A 56 3.30 9.37 -6.36
CA ARG A 56 4.25 9.55 -5.24
C ARG A 56 4.00 10.85 -4.48
N ASP A 57 3.69 11.93 -5.18
CA ASP A 57 3.42 13.22 -4.55
C ASP A 57 2.07 13.20 -3.81
N LYS A 58 1.04 12.57 -4.39
CA LYS A 58 -0.25 12.39 -3.71
C LYS A 58 -0.13 11.52 -2.46
N THR A 59 0.66 10.45 -2.52
CA THR A 59 0.94 9.59 -1.36
C THR A 59 1.67 10.36 -0.24
N LYS A 60 2.61 11.25 -0.59
CA LYS A 60 3.26 12.12 0.41
C LYS A 60 2.27 13.08 1.07
N GLU A 61 1.36 13.67 0.31
CA GLU A 61 0.28 14.53 0.84
C GLU A 61 -0.60 13.74 1.81
N MET A 62 -1.08 12.56 1.40
CA MET A 62 -1.96 11.73 2.21
C MET A 62 -1.27 11.14 3.45
N ARG A 63 0.04 10.89 3.41
CA ARG A 63 0.82 10.48 4.59
C ARG A 63 0.79 11.53 5.72
N VAL A 64 0.56 12.79 5.42
CA VAL A 64 0.46 13.82 6.45
C VAL A 64 -0.94 13.84 7.06
N ALA A 65 -1.98 13.63 6.24
CA ALA A 65 -3.36 13.88 6.63
C ALA A 65 -4.20 12.63 6.99
N VAL A 66 -3.83 11.45 6.48
CA VAL A 66 -4.71 10.26 6.48
C VAL A 66 -4.06 9.04 7.13
N PHE A 67 -2.83 8.70 6.75
CA PHE A 67 -2.15 7.48 7.21
C PHE A 67 -0.69 7.75 7.60
N GLY A 68 0.00 6.79 8.22
CA GLY A 68 1.44 6.94 8.54
C GLY A 68 1.73 7.73 9.82
N ASN A 69 0.75 7.84 10.72
CA ASN A 69 0.95 8.38 12.06
C ASN A 69 1.87 7.44 12.86
N THR A 70 3.14 7.81 12.95
CA THR A 70 4.17 7.05 13.65
C THR A 70 3.95 7.04 15.15
N ALA A 71 3.31 8.04 15.74
CA ALA A 71 3.03 8.03 17.19
C ALA A 71 2.05 6.92 17.57
N VAL A 72 0.99 6.71 16.78
CA VAL A 72 0.04 5.60 16.96
C VAL A 72 0.75 4.25 16.76
N PHE A 73 1.52 4.12 15.68
CA PHE A 73 2.30 2.91 15.40
C PHE A 73 3.25 2.56 16.55
N TRP A 74 4.06 3.51 17.02
CA TRP A 74 5.00 3.29 18.11
C TRP A 74 4.30 3.05 19.45
N GLY A 75 3.13 3.65 19.67
CA GLY A 75 2.26 3.36 20.82
C GLY A 75 1.85 1.89 20.85
N MET A 76 1.31 1.37 19.75
CA MET A 76 0.95 -0.06 19.63
C MET A 76 2.17 -0.98 19.74
N ALA A 77 3.26 -0.69 19.02
CA ALA A 77 4.48 -1.51 19.08
C ALA A 77 5.13 -1.55 20.47
N SER A 78 4.88 -0.54 21.32
CA SER A 78 5.27 -0.56 22.73
C SER A 78 4.38 -1.51 23.53
N ALA A 79 3.08 -1.45 23.31
CA ALA A 79 2.09 -2.28 24.01
C ALA A 79 2.21 -3.77 23.66
N THR A 80 2.67 -4.10 22.46
CA THR A 80 2.90 -5.49 22.01
C THR A 80 4.30 -6.03 22.31
N GLY A 81 5.21 -5.20 22.87
CA GLY A 81 6.61 -5.59 23.15
C GLY A 81 7.52 -5.66 21.90
N GLU A 82 6.99 -5.31 20.73
CA GLU A 82 7.64 -5.43 19.42
C GLU A 82 8.70 -4.34 19.18
N LYS A 83 8.67 -3.28 20.00
CA LYS A 83 9.62 -2.16 19.98
C LYS A 83 11.10 -2.57 19.94
N ASN A 84 11.47 -3.64 20.65
CA ASN A 84 12.86 -4.12 20.72
C ASN A 84 13.28 -4.93 19.48
N ARG A 85 12.33 -5.50 18.73
CA ARG A 85 12.60 -6.25 17.51
C ARG A 85 12.85 -5.32 16.33
N VAL A 86 11.99 -4.32 16.15
CA VAL A 86 12.09 -3.34 15.06
C VAL A 86 13.37 -2.50 15.15
N ARG A 87 13.86 -2.19 16.36
CA ARG A 87 15.13 -1.45 16.57
C ARG A 87 16.40 -2.25 16.26
N ARG A 88 16.34 -3.57 16.13
CA ARG A 88 17.50 -4.41 15.85
C ARG A 88 17.68 -4.72 14.35
N GLU A 89 16.66 -4.45 13.55
CA GLU A 89 16.61 -4.81 12.12
C GLU A 89 16.64 -3.59 11.17
N GLY A 90 16.61 -2.36 11.69
CA GLY A 90 16.65 -1.11 10.90
C GLY A 90 17.94 -0.33 11.10
#